data_AF-A0A2Z6RDF5-F1
#
_entry.id   AF-A0A2Z6RDF5-F1
#
_cell.length_a   1.000
_cell.length_b   1.000
_cell.length_c   1.000
_cell.angle_alpha   90.00
_cell.angle_beta   90.00
_cell.angle_gamma   90.00
#
_symmetry.space_group_name_H-M   'P 1'
#
loop_
_entity.id
_entity.type
_entity.pdbx_description
1 polymer ?
#
loop_
_entity_poly.entity_id
_entity_poly.type
_entity_poly.pdbx_seq_one_letter_code
_entity_poly.pdbx_strand_id
1 'polypeptide(L)'
;MSNLLRLAIIMPFLLNQFLKESSLKRNEAVTIQQRINASRISLVPKNIIACWVHVAKTMKTVFNRKFTSDSYEELQQYLEEEFSILPKV
;
A
#
# COMPACT_ATOMS: atom_id res chain seq x y z
N MET A 1 -3.74 -9.64 -18.35
CA MET A 1 -3.35 -9.17 -17.00
C MET A 1 -3.19 -10.41 -16.14
N SER A 2 -2.05 -10.55 -15.47
CA SER A 2 -1.80 -11.66 -14.53
C SER A 2 -2.84 -11.64 -13.40
N ASN A 3 -3.20 -12.82 -12.86
CA ASN A 3 -4.07 -12.93 -11.69
C ASN A 3 -3.49 -12.18 -10.48
N LEU A 4 -2.15 -12.15 -10.34
CA LEU A 4 -1.46 -11.41 -9.30
C LEU A 4 -1.69 -9.89 -9.39
N LEU A 5 -1.66 -9.35 -10.62
CA LEU A 5 -1.91 -7.93 -10.87
C LEU A 5 -3.37 -7.56 -10.54
N ARG A 6 -4.32 -8.42 -10.92
CA ARG A 6 -5.73 -8.23 -10.58
C ARG A 6 -5.95 -8.22 -9.07
N LEU A 7 -5.27 -9.12 -8.35
CA LEU A 7 -5.32 -9.18 -6.91
C LEU A 7 -4.75 -7.91 -6.27
N ALA A 8 -3.56 -7.48 -6.67
CA ALA A 8 -2.94 -6.28 -6.12
C ALA A 8 -3.80 -5.01 -6.34
N ILE A 9 -4.45 -4.89 -7.49
CA ILE A 9 -5.31 -3.75 -7.81
C ILE A 9 -6.61 -3.76 -6.97
N ILE A 10 -7.17 -4.93 -6.64
CA ILE A 10 -8.40 -5.01 -5.84
C ILE A 10 -8.15 -4.95 -4.33
N MET A 11 -6.92 -5.24 -3.86
CA MET A 11 -6.58 -5.25 -2.42
C MET A 11 -6.93 -3.95 -1.69
N PRO A 12 -6.62 -2.73 -2.21
CA PRO A 12 -7.01 -1.49 -1.54
C PRO A 12 -8.51 -1.38 -1.28
N PHE A 13 -9.33 -1.84 -2.23
CA PHE A 13 -10.79 -1.84 -2.10
C PHE A 13 -11.25 -2.80 -1.00
N LEU A 14 -10.74 -4.04 -1.02
CA LEU A 14 -11.08 -5.05 -0.01
C LEU A 14 -10.67 -4.58 1.39
N LEU A 15 -9.45 -4.06 1.54
CA LEU A 15 -8.96 -3.56 2.83
C LEU A 15 -9.78 -2.36 3.30
N ASN A 16 -10.16 -1.43 2.42
CA ASN A 16 -11.02 -0.32 2.80
C ASN A 16 -12.40 -0.76 3.31
N GLN A 17 -12.92 -1.89 2.82
CA GLN A 17 -14.21 -2.43 3.24
C GLN A 17 -14.11 -3.24 4.55
N PHE A 18 -13.03 -4.00 4.74
CA PHE A 18 -12.95 -5.03 5.79
C PHE A 18 -11.93 -4.74 6.88
N LEU A 19 -10.89 -3.94 6.63
CA LEU A 19 -9.84 -3.68 7.60
C LEU A 19 -10.30 -2.65 8.64
N LYS A 20 -10.57 -3.14 9.85
CA LYS A 20 -10.89 -2.31 11.02
C LYS A 20 -9.75 -2.40 12.01
N GLU A 21 -9.71 -1.47 12.97
CA GLU A 21 -8.74 -1.53 14.07
C GLU A 21 -8.86 -2.85 14.85
N SER A 22 -10.10 -3.33 15.07
CA SER A 22 -10.38 -4.61 15.72
C SER A 22 -9.99 -5.83 14.90
N SER A 23 -9.73 -5.68 13.60
CA SER A 23 -9.25 -6.76 12.73
C SER A 23 -7.75 -7.04 12.94
N LEU A 24 -7.02 -6.12 13.57
CA LEU A 24 -5.59 -6.23 13.80
C LEU A 24 -5.30 -6.80 15.19
N LYS A 25 -4.28 -7.65 15.28
CA LYS A 25 -3.72 -8.04 16.58
C LYS A 25 -3.16 -6.78 17.25
N ARG A 26 -3.57 -6.52 18.49
CA ARG A 26 -3.21 -5.28 19.22
C ARG A 26 -1.69 -5.05 19.28
N ASN A 27 -0.91 -6.11 19.56
CA ASN A 27 0.54 -6.00 19.66
C ASN A 27 1.17 -5.57 18.32
N GLU A 28 0.75 -6.18 17.21
CA GLU A 28 1.20 -5.82 15.86
C GLU A 28 0.79 -4.39 15.50
N ALA A 29 -0.46 -4.00 15.79
CA ALA A 29 -0.95 -2.66 15.52
C ALA A 29 -0.16 -1.59 16.30
N VAL A 30 0.23 -1.86 17.54
CA VAL A 30 1.09 -0.95 18.33
C VAL A 30 2.50 -0.88 17.73
N THR A 31 3.08 -2.00 17.30
CA THR A 31 4.39 -2.00 16.63
C THR A 31 4.36 -1.18 15.34
N ILE A 32 3.33 -1.37 14.51
CA ILE A 32 3.15 -0.58 13.28
C ILE A 32 2.93 0.89 13.62
N GLN A 33 2.08 1.21 14.61
CA GLN A 33 1.84 2.57 15.07
C GLN A 33 3.15 3.30 15.41
N GLN A 34 4.05 2.64 16.12
CA GLN A 34 5.37 3.18 16.47
C GLN A 34 6.23 3.41 15.23
N ARG A 35 6.30 2.43 14.31
CA ARG A 35 7.10 2.54 13.08
C ARG A 35 6.64 3.68 12.17
N ILE A 36 5.34 3.93 12.10
CA ILE A 36 4.76 5.02 11.29
C ILE A 36 4.66 6.35 12.06
N ASN A 37 5.10 6.41 13.33
CA ASN A 37 4.96 7.57 14.21
C ASN A 37 3.51 8.11 14.28
N ALA A 38 2.51 7.23 14.30
CA ALA A 38 1.11 7.64 14.34
C ALA A 38 0.64 8.00 15.76
N SER A 39 -0.04 9.13 15.88
CA SER A 39 -0.60 9.62 17.16
C SER A 39 -1.72 8.75 17.72
N ARG A 40 -2.40 7.97 16.87
CA ARG A 40 -3.52 7.10 17.26
C ARG A 40 -3.43 5.75 16.54
N ILE A 41 -3.69 4.68 17.27
CA ILE A 41 -3.73 3.31 16.71
C ILE A 41 -4.82 3.14 15.63
N SER A 42 -5.89 3.93 15.70
CA SER A 42 -6.95 3.97 14.68
C SER A 42 -6.48 4.48 13.31
N LEU A 43 -5.28 5.06 13.22
CA LEU A 43 -4.65 5.45 11.95
C LEU A 43 -3.87 4.29 11.30
N VAL A 44 -3.58 3.21 12.02
CA VAL A 44 -2.83 2.07 11.50
C VAL A 44 -3.55 1.42 10.32
N PRO A 45 -4.86 1.08 10.39
CA PRO A 45 -5.60 0.57 9.22
C PRO A 45 -5.54 1.49 8.00
N LYS A 46 -5.63 2.82 8.21
CA LYS A 46 -5.59 3.80 7.12
C LYS A 46 -4.22 3.82 6.43
N ASN A 47 -3.14 3.71 7.20
CA ASN A 47 -1.78 3.64 6.66
C ASN A 47 -1.52 2.32 5.94
N ILE A 48 -2.05 1.20 6.44
CA ILE A 48 -2.02 -0.09 5.73
C ILE A 48 -2.72 0.03 4.37
N ILE A 49 -3.93 0.61 4.33
CA ILE A 49 -4.66 0.81 3.08
C ILE A 49 -3.88 1.71 2.12
N ALA A 50 -3.30 2.82 2.61
CA ALA A 50 -2.49 3.72 1.80
C ALA A 50 -1.26 3.00 1.21
N CYS A 51 -0.58 2.17 1.99
CA CYS A 51 0.52 1.32 1.50
C CYS A 51 0.07 0.45 0.33
N TRP A 52 -1.06 -0.25 0.47
CA TRP A 52 -1.62 -1.07 -0.61
C TRP A 52 -2.04 -0.27 -1.85
N VAL A 53 -2.44 0.99 -1.68
CA VAL A 53 -2.70 1.89 -2.82
C VAL A 53 -1.42 2.14 -3.62
N HIS A 54 -0.28 2.38 -2.96
CA HIS A 54 1.00 2.53 -3.66
C HIS A 54 1.40 1.23 -4.37
N VAL A 55 1.33 0.07 -3.68
CA VAL A 55 1.59 -1.25 -4.29
C VAL A 55 0.71 -1.47 -5.54
N ALA A 56 -0.58 -1.13 -5.47
CA ALA A 56 -1.50 -1.26 -6.61
C ALA A 56 -1.12 -0.35 -7.78
N LYS A 57 -0.71 0.89 -7.51
CA LYS A 57 -0.22 1.84 -8.53
C LYS A 57 1.07 1.33 -9.15
N THR A 58 2.06 0.96 -8.34
CA THR A 58 3.34 0.39 -8.81
C THR A 58 3.08 -0.82 -9.70
N MET A 59 2.29 -1.80 -9.26
CA MET A 59 2.01 -2.98 -10.07
C MET A 59 1.26 -2.64 -11.35
N LYS A 60 0.31 -1.69 -11.33
CA LYS A 60 -0.36 -1.24 -12.56
C LYS A 60 0.62 -0.66 -13.56
N THR A 61 1.57 0.16 -13.10
CA THR A 61 2.57 0.82 -13.94
C THR A 61 3.60 -0.18 -14.45
N VAL A 62 4.17 -1.04 -13.60
CA VAL A 62 5.16 -2.09 -13.99
C VAL A 62 4.61 -3.03 -15.05
N PHE A 63 3.35 -3.41 -14.94
CA PHE A 63 2.71 -4.33 -15.90
C PHE A 63 2.00 -3.62 -17.06
N ASN A 64 2.26 -2.32 -17.26
CA ASN A 64 1.72 -1.59 -18.39
C ASN A 64 2.32 -2.12 -19.71
N ARG A 65 1.51 -2.18 -20.77
CA ARG A 65 1.95 -2.73 -22.07
C ARG A 65 2.84 -1.79 -22.86
N LYS A 66 2.82 -0.49 -22.51
CA LYS A 66 3.59 0.56 -23.16
C LYS A 66 4.22 1.43 -22.08
N PHE A 67 5.50 1.69 -22.21
CA PHE A 67 6.24 2.61 -21.35
C PHE A 67 6.68 3.81 -22.18
N THR A 68 6.32 5.00 -21.71
CA THR A 68 6.86 6.29 -22.17
C THR A 68 7.90 6.78 -21.16
N SER A 69 8.65 7.84 -21.49
CA SER A 69 9.55 8.49 -20.52
C SER A 69 8.80 8.87 -19.24
N ASP A 70 7.62 9.47 -19.39
CA ASP A 70 6.72 9.82 -18.28
C ASP A 70 6.31 8.60 -17.44
N SER A 71 6.13 7.44 -18.08
CA SER A 71 5.79 6.19 -17.35
C SER A 71 6.92 5.72 -16.45
N TYR A 72 8.19 5.98 -16.82
CA TYR A 72 9.34 5.65 -15.99
C TYR A 72 9.50 6.62 -14.83
N GLU A 73 9.26 7.91 -15.04
CA GLU A 73 9.27 8.92 -13.97
C GLU A 73 8.17 8.63 -12.93
N GLU A 74 6.94 8.34 -13.37
CA GLU A 74 5.86 7.91 -12.47
C GLU A 74 6.20 6.62 -11.71
N LEU A 75 6.80 5.64 -12.40
CA LEU A 75 7.20 4.39 -11.76
C LEU A 75 8.27 4.63 -10.69
N GLN A 76 9.26 5.46 -10.98
CA GLN A 76 10.31 5.79 -10.01
C GLN A 76 9.71 6.44 -8.77
N GLN A 77 8.81 7.41 -8.95
CA GLN A 77 8.12 8.05 -7.84
C GLN A 77 7.33 7.03 -7.00
N TYR A 78 6.57 6.13 -7.62
CA TYR A 78 5.80 5.12 -6.89
C TYR A 78 6.69 4.14 -6.14
N LEU A 79 7.83 3.75 -6.70
CA LEU A 79 8.78 2.89 -6.02
C LEU A 79 9.40 3.59 -4.80
N GLU A 80 9.79 4.86 -4.92
CA GLU A 80 10.32 5.64 -3.79
C GLU A 80 9.28 5.79 -2.67
N GLU A 81 8.03 6.10 -3.03
CA GLU A 81 6.91 6.15 -2.08
C GLU A 81 6.68 4.80 -1.41
N GLU A 82 6.65 3.71 -2.18
CA GLU A 82 6.47 2.34 -1.68
C GLU A 82 7.60 1.94 -0.72
N PHE A 83 8.87 2.19 -1.09
CA PHE A 83 10.03 1.95 -0.22
C PHE A 83 9.96 2.72 1.09
N SER A 84 9.37 3.92 1.08
CA SER A 84 9.26 4.74 2.29
C SER A 84 8.16 4.26 3.27
N ILE A 85 7.15 3.55 2.77
CA ILE A 85 5.96 3.15 3.54
C ILE A 85 6.01 1.68 3.93
N LEU A 86 6.37 0.80 2.99
CA LEU A 86 6.25 -0.65 3.12
C LEU A 86 7.06 -1.24 4.29
N PRO A 87 8.28 -0.77 4.61
CA PRO A 87 9.02 -1.26 5.78
C PRO A 87 8.41 -0.87 7.13
N LYS A 88 7.53 0.14 7.15
CA LYS A 88 6.94 0.68 8.39
C LYS A 88 5.62 0.01 8.75
N VAL A 89 4.94 -0.57 7.76
CA VAL A 89 3.64 -1.23 7.88
C VAL A 89 3.83 -2.74 8.03
#